data_AF-A0A2G9PIJ1-F1
#
_entry.id   AF-A0A2G9PIJ1-F1
#
_cell.length_a   1.000
_cell.length_b   1.000
_cell.length_c   1.000
_cell.angle_alpha   90.00
_cell.angle_beta   90.00
_cell.angle_gamma   90.00
#
_symmetry.space_group_name_H-M   'P 1'
#
loop_
_entity.id
_entity.type
_entity.pdbx_description
1 polymer ?
#
loop_
_entity_poly.entity_id
_entity_poly.type
_entity_poly.pdbx_seq_one_letter_code
_entity_poly.pdbx_strand_id
1 'polypeptide(L)'
;MMCDLMEWRSQLLSGTLPKDELKELKQKVTSKIDYGNKILELDLIVRDEDGNILDPDKTSVISLFDAHKAATEKITERIKEEMFKDQSDYSMHSRISSAPTYGLYVFVRNFVCRIGEDAELFMSLYDPQKQTIIR
;
A
#
# COMPACT_ATOMS: atom_id res chain seq x y z
N MET A 1 4.51 -3.88 -2.79
CA MET A 1 3.59 -2.92 -2.16
C MET A 1 4.29 -1.61 -1.86
N MET A 2 5.30 -1.56 -0.98
CA MET A 2 6.08 -0.33 -0.71
C MET A 2 6.79 0.22 -1.96
N CYS A 3 7.48 -0.63 -2.73
CA CYS A 3 8.14 -0.19 -3.97
C CYS A 3 7.16 0.44 -4.97
N ASP A 4 6.02 -0.23 -5.19
CA ASP A 4 4.98 0.24 -6.11
C ASP A 4 4.43 1.60 -5.66
N LEU A 5 4.21 1.79 -4.35
CA LEU A 5 3.72 3.05 -3.79
C LEU A 5 4.73 4.19 -3.95
N MET A 6 6.03 3.95 -3.80
CA MET A 6 7.05 4.96 -4.03
C MET A 6 7.16 5.33 -5.51
N GLU A 7 7.10 4.35 -6.41
CA GLU A 7 7.09 4.61 -7.85
C GLU A 7 5.87 5.46 -8.24
N TRP A 8 4.68 5.09 -7.74
CA TRP A 8 3.47 5.87 -8.00
C TRP A 8 3.52 7.26 -7.35
N ARG A 9 4.17 7.40 -6.18
CA ARG A 9 4.43 8.72 -5.58
C ARG A 9 5.29 9.58 -6.51
N SER A 10 6.38 9.03 -7.05
CA SER A 10 7.24 9.74 -8.01
C SER A 10 6.44 10.14 -9.27
N GLN A 11 5.60 9.26 -9.79
CA GLN A 11 4.72 9.55 -10.92
C GLN A 11 3.68 10.65 -10.59
N LEU A 12 3.08 10.64 -9.40
CA LEU A 12 2.15 11.69 -8.97
C LEU A 12 2.84 13.07 -8.85
N LEU A 13 4.11 13.09 -8.44
CA LEU A 13 4.89 14.32 -8.26
C LEU A 13 5.55 14.82 -9.55
N SER A 14 5.65 13.99 -10.59
CA SER A 14 6.32 14.37 -11.84
C SER A 14 5.61 15.50 -12.58
N GLY A 15 4.30 15.67 -12.38
CA GLY A 15 3.48 16.67 -13.07
C GLY A 15 3.32 16.43 -14.57
N THR A 16 3.75 15.26 -15.07
CA THR A 16 3.74 14.93 -16.51
C THR A 16 2.54 14.11 -16.96
N LEU A 17 1.70 13.65 -16.02
CA LEU A 17 0.55 12.80 -16.30
C LEU A 17 -0.65 13.62 -16.81
N PRO A 18 -1.34 13.15 -17.86
CA PRO A 18 -2.66 13.65 -18.23
C PRO A 18 -3.66 13.54 -17.07
N LYS A 19 -4.73 14.36 -17.09
CA LYS A 19 -5.74 14.39 -16.02
C LYS A 19 -6.36 13.01 -15.76
N ASP A 20 -6.65 12.26 -16.81
CA ASP A 20 -7.33 10.97 -16.70
C ASP A 20 -6.38 9.92 -16.08
N GLU A 21 -5.14 9.85 -16.55
CA GLU A 21 -4.11 8.97 -15.97
C GLU A 21 -3.79 9.34 -14.52
N LEU A 22 -3.75 10.64 -14.20
CA LEU A 22 -3.54 11.12 -12.84
C LEU A 22 -4.69 10.68 -11.91
N LYS A 23 -5.93 10.74 -12.39
CA LYS A 23 -7.10 10.29 -11.64
C LYS A 23 -7.04 8.78 -11.37
N GLU A 24 -6.74 7.98 -12.39
CA GLU A 24 -6.60 6.54 -12.25
C GLU A 24 -5.44 6.16 -11.31
N LEU A 25 -4.29 6.81 -11.46
CA LEU A 25 -3.13 6.57 -10.61
C LEU A 25 -3.44 6.92 -9.16
N LYS A 26 -4.13 8.03 -8.91
CA LYS A 26 -4.56 8.42 -7.56
C LYS A 26 -5.49 7.37 -6.96
N GLN A 27 -6.50 6.92 -7.68
CA GLN A 27 -7.40 5.85 -7.22
C GLN A 27 -6.66 4.54 -6.94
N LYS A 28 -5.65 4.21 -7.75
CA LYS A 28 -4.81 3.01 -7.58
C LYS A 28 -3.94 3.11 -6.32
N VAL A 29 -3.30 4.26 -6.10
CA VAL A 29 -2.48 4.55 -4.91
C VAL A 29 -3.34 4.46 -3.66
N THR A 30 -4.48 5.17 -3.62
CA THR A 30 -5.35 5.18 -2.45
C THR A 30 -5.91 3.80 -2.15
N SER A 31 -6.38 3.08 -3.17
CA SER A 31 -6.86 1.70 -3.01
C SER A 31 -5.79 0.77 -2.43
N LYS A 32 -4.52 0.95 -2.79
CA LYS A 32 -3.42 0.12 -2.27
C LYS A 32 -3.07 0.50 -0.83
N ILE A 33 -3.10 1.79 -0.48
CA ILE A 33 -2.90 2.28 0.89
C ILE A 33 -4.01 1.76 1.80
N ASP A 34 -5.27 1.92 1.39
CA ASP A 34 -6.43 1.54 2.19
C ASP A 34 -6.47 0.01 2.43
N TYR A 35 -6.09 -0.78 1.43
CA TYR A 35 -5.85 -2.22 1.58
C TYR A 35 -4.74 -2.51 2.60
N GLY A 36 -3.61 -1.80 2.51
CA GLY A 36 -2.49 -1.91 3.44
C GLY A 36 -2.90 -1.64 4.87
N ASN A 37 -3.59 -0.52 5.09
CA ASN A 37 -4.09 -0.17 6.41
C ASN A 37 -4.99 -1.27 6.97
N LYS A 38 -5.86 -1.88 6.15
CA LYS A 38 -6.74 -2.95 6.60
C LYS A 38 -5.97 -4.20 7.04
N ILE A 39 -4.98 -4.65 6.28
CA ILE A 39 -4.18 -5.84 6.63
C ILE A 39 -3.20 -5.58 7.78
N LEU A 40 -2.81 -4.32 7.99
CA LEU A 40 -1.96 -3.88 9.09
C LEU A 40 -2.76 -3.46 10.34
N GLU A 41 -4.09 -3.61 10.31
CA GLU A 41 -5.01 -3.23 11.39
C GLU A 41 -4.89 -1.75 11.82
N LEU A 42 -4.62 -0.88 10.84
CA LEU A 42 -4.58 0.58 11.00
C LEU A 42 -5.94 1.21 10.67
N ASP A 43 -6.09 2.47 11.06
CA ASP A 43 -7.29 3.25 10.78
C ASP A 43 -7.55 3.42 9.27
N LEU A 44 -8.80 3.28 8.87
CA LEU A 44 -9.22 3.35 7.47
C LEU A 44 -9.77 4.73 7.17
N ILE A 45 -9.22 5.37 6.13
CA ILE A 45 -9.69 6.67 5.67
C ILE A 45 -10.77 6.45 4.60
N VAL A 46 -11.94 7.07 4.79
CA VAL A 46 -13.03 7.03 3.81
C VAL A 46 -12.77 8.05 2.70
N ARG A 47 -12.95 7.64 1.45
CA ARG A 47 -12.67 8.46 0.27
C ARG A 47 -13.88 8.59 -0.63
N ASP A 48 -13.93 9.69 -1.37
CA ASP A 48 -14.90 9.90 -2.45
C ASP A 48 -14.52 9.13 -3.74
N GLU A 49 -15.38 9.20 -4.76
CA GLU A 49 -15.17 8.57 -6.07
C GLU A 49 -13.92 9.09 -6.82
N ASP A 50 -13.45 10.29 -6.47
CA ASP A 50 -12.25 10.91 -7.04
C ASP A 50 -10.98 10.57 -6.23
N GLY A 51 -11.10 9.73 -5.20
CA GLY A 51 -10.02 9.30 -4.33
C GLY A 51 -9.55 10.35 -3.32
N ASN A 52 -10.31 11.44 -3.14
CA ASN A 52 -10.06 12.42 -2.08
C ASN A 52 -10.56 11.90 -0.74
N ILE A 53 -10.00 12.41 0.34
CA ILE A 53 -10.51 12.15 1.69
C ILE A 53 -11.88 12.81 1.82
N LEU A 54 -12.86 12.05 2.32
CA LEU A 54 -14.20 12.56 2.57
C LEU A 54 -14.18 13.54 3.74
N ASP A 55 -14.74 14.74 3.55
CA ASP A 55 -14.79 15.79 4.57
C ASP A 55 -15.95 15.53 5.54
N PRO A 56 -15.68 15.21 6.82
CA PRO A 56 -16.73 14.90 7.80
C PRO A 56 -17.58 16.13 8.16
N ASP A 57 -17.05 17.35 8.03
CA ASP A 57 -17.80 18.57 8.36
C ASP A 57 -18.82 18.93 7.28
N LYS A 58 -18.61 18.42 6.07
CA LYS A 58 -19.50 18.61 4.91
C LYS A 58 -20.39 17.40 4.64
N THR A 59 -20.14 16.28 5.29
CA THR A 59 -20.86 15.01 5.07
C THR A 59 -21.76 14.72 6.27
N SER A 60 -23.01 14.34 6.01
CA SER A 60 -23.90 13.93 7.11
C SER A 60 -23.34 12.71 7.84
N VAL A 61 -23.58 12.61 9.15
CA VAL A 61 -23.10 11.47 9.96
C VAL A 61 -23.59 10.12 9.41
N ILE A 62 -24.82 10.09 8.88
CA ILE A 62 -25.41 8.88 8.27
C ILE A 62 -24.65 8.53 6.98
N SER A 63 -24.47 9.50 6.09
CA SER A 63 -23.74 9.30 4.84
C SER A 63 -22.29 8.88 5.06
N LEU A 64 -21.63 9.45 6.07
CA LEU A 64 -20.27 9.09 6.45
C LEU A 64 -20.21 7.65 6.97
N PHE A 65 -21.17 7.23 7.79
CA PHE A 65 -21.29 5.85 8.26
C PHE A 65 -21.49 4.87 7.10
N ASP A 66 -22.42 5.17 6.18
CA ASP A 66 -22.69 4.32 5.02
C ASP A 66 -21.44 4.20 4.12
N ALA A 67 -20.74 5.31 3.90
CA ALA A 67 -19.49 5.32 3.12
C ALA A 67 -18.38 4.50 3.82
N HIS A 68 -18.25 4.61 5.14
CA HIS A 68 -17.30 3.80 5.90
C HIS A 68 -17.63 2.31 5.83
N LYS A 69 -18.91 1.96 5.97
CA LYS A 69 -19.38 0.58 5.88
C LYS A 69 -19.09 0.00 4.50
N ALA A 70 -19.45 0.71 3.43
CA ALA A 70 -19.20 0.30 2.05
C ALA A 70 -17.70 0.15 1.75
N ALA A 71 -16.86 1.09 2.20
CA ALA A 71 -15.40 1.01 2.04
C ALA A 71 -14.82 -0.22 2.76
N THR A 72 -15.29 -0.49 3.97
CA THR A 72 -14.85 -1.66 4.75
C THR A 72 -15.25 -2.96 4.07
N GLU A 73 -16.50 -3.09 3.63
CA GLU A 73 -17.01 -4.27 2.93
C GLU A 73 -16.19 -4.54 1.66
N LYS A 74 -16.03 -3.54 0.79
CA LYS A 74 -15.25 -3.64 -0.46
C LYS A 74 -13.82 -4.13 -0.22
N ILE A 75 -13.13 -3.61 0.79
CA ILE A 75 -11.75 -4.03 1.09
C ILE A 75 -11.73 -5.46 1.65
N THR A 76 -12.69 -5.82 2.50
CA THR A 76 -12.76 -7.19 3.05
C THR A 76 -13.06 -8.24 1.97
N GLU A 77 -13.90 -7.93 0.98
CA GLU A 77 -14.16 -8.81 -0.17
C GLU A 77 -12.89 -9.00 -0.99
N ARG A 78 -12.18 -7.92 -1.31
CA ARG A 78 -10.91 -7.97 -2.02
C ARG A 78 -9.87 -8.84 -1.31
N ILE A 79 -9.75 -8.71 0.01
CA ILE A 79 -8.85 -9.54 0.83
C ILE A 79 -9.23 -11.01 0.71
N LYS A 80 -10.52 -11.34 0.84
CA LYS A 80 -11.00 -12.73 0.69
C LYS A 80 -10.63 -13.29 -0.69
N GLU A 81 -10.90 -12.54 -1.76
CA GLU A 81 -10.56 -12.96 -3.13
C GLU A 81 -9.06 -13.25 -3.32
N GLU A 82 -8.19 -12.41 -2.74
CA GLU A 82 -6.74 -12.64 -2.77
C GLU A 82 -6.33 -13.86 -1.93
N MET A 83 -6.93 -14.06 -0.76
CA MET A 83 -6.68 -15.26 0.06
C MET A 83 -7.09 -16.56 -0.66
N PHE A 84 -8.18 -16.55 -1.44
CA PHE A 84 -8.59 -17.71 -2.24
C PHE A 84 -7.65 -17.97 -3.43
N LYS A 85 -7.02 -16.93 -4.00
CA LYS A 85 -5.99 -17.10 -5.03
C LYS A 85 -4.69 -17.69 -4.48
N ASP A 86 -4.29 -17.33 -3.26
CA ASP A 86 -3.08 -17.86 -2.63
C ASP A 86 -3.23 -19.29 -2.08
N GLN A 87 -4.45 -19.84 -1.94
CA GLN A 87 -4.66 -21.22 -1.48
C GLN A 87 -4.04 -22.29 -2.38
N SER A 88 -3.71 -21.99 -3.65
CA SER A 88 -2.88 -22.88 -4.47
C SER A 88 -1.41 -22.93 -4.01
N ASP A 89 -0.91 -21.89 -3.33
CA ASP A 89 0.49 -21.70 -2.92
C ASP A 89 0.73 -21.93 -1.41
N TYR A 90 -0.33 -22.01 -0.59
CA TYR A 90 -0.24 -22.34 0.84
C TYR A 90 0.28 -23.76 1.13
N SER A 91 0.24 -24.67 0.16
CA SER A 91 0.86 -26.01 0.25
C SER A 91 2.39 -25.95 0.47
N MET A 92 3.04 -24.84 0.11
CA MET A 92 4.49 -24.65 0.30
C MET A 92 4.88 -23.96 1.61
N HIS A 93 3.99 -23.15 2.20
CA HIS A 93 4.32 -22.31 3.35
C HIS A 93 4.21 -23.03 4.71
N SER A 94 3.46 -24.14 4.79
CA SER A 94 3.37 -24.97 6.00
C SER A 94 4.67 -25.71 6.36
N ARG A 95 5.69 -25.70 5.47
CA ARG A 95 7.01 -26.29 5.72
C ARG A 95 8.01 -25.33 6.38
N ILE A 96 7.69 -24.05 6.52
CA ILE A 96 8.64 -23.01 6.96
C ILE A 96 8.74 -22.91 8.50
N SER A 97 7.82 -23.52 9.27
CA SER A 97 7.85 -23.51 10.75
C SER A 97 9.07 -24.21 11.40
N SER A 98 10.02 -24.75 10.63
CA SER A 98 11.26 -25.35 11.12
C SER A 98 12.54 -24.57 10.79
N ALA A 99 12.44 -23.42 10.10
CA ALA A 99 13.63 -22.65 9.72
C ALA A 99 14.13 -21.76 10.87
N PRO A 100 15.45 -21.68 11.11
CA PRO A 100 16.02 -20.78 12.11
C PRO A 100 15.67 -19.32 11.77
N THR A 101 15.16 -18.60 12.76
CA THR A 101 14.79 -17.19 12.64
C THR A 101 16.06 -16.34 12.65
N TYR A 102 16.48 -15.84 11.50
CA TYR A 102 17.56 -14.86 11.41
C TYR A 102 16.98 -13.44 11.59
N GLY A 103 17.44 -12.72 12.62
CA GLY A 103 17.08 -11.32 12.83
C GLY A 103 18.09 -10.40 12.15
N LEU A 104 17.62 -9.43 11.37
CA LEU A 104 18.46 -8.38 10.77
C LEU A 104 18.03 -7.01 11.33
N TYR A 105 18.98 -6.27 11.89
CA TYR A 105 18.76 -4.89 12.35
C TYR A 105 19.51 -3.93 11.44
N VAL A 106 18.77 -3.03 10.77
CA VAL A 106 19.32 -2.00 9.89
C VAL A 106 18.91 -0.63 10.42
N PHE A 107 19.88 0.27 10.56
CA PHE A 107 19.64 1.62 11.07
C PHE A 107 20.46 2.64 10.28
N VAL A 108 19.78 3.64 9.70
CA VAL A 108 20.40 4.73 8.95
C VAL A 108 20.51 5.95 9.86
N ARG A 109 21.74 6.40 10.13
CA ARG A 109 22.02 7.53 11.04
C ARG A 109 21.94 8.89 10.36
N ASN A 110 22.35 8.99 9.11
CA ASN A 110 22.41 10.24 8.38
C ASN A 110 22.14 9.99 6.90
N PHE A 111 21.25 10.80 6.31
CA PHE A 111 20.94 10.84 4.90
C PHE A 111 21.05 12.30 4.45
N VAL A 112 22.13 12.63 3.74
CA VAL A 112 22.43 14.00 3.30
C VAL A 112 22.09 14.13 1.82
N CYS A 113 21.18 15.05 1.49
CA CYS A 113 20.80 15.43 0.13
C CYS A 113 21.01 16.95 -0.06
N ARG A 114 21.33 17.41 -1.28
CA ARG A 114 21.47 18.85 -1.59
C ARG A 114 20.12 19.54 -1.64
N ILE A 115 20.09 20.84 -1.28
CA ILE A 115 18.90 21.69 -1.42
C ILE A 115 18.50 21.74 -2.91
N GLY A 116 17.28 21.29 -3.20
CA GLY A 116 16.71 21.27 -4.56
C GLY A 116 16.73 19.92 -5.28
N GLU A 117 17.29 18.86 -4.68
CA GLU A 117 17.22 17.49 -5.22
C GLU A 117 16.11 16.70 -4.52
N ASP A 118 15.13 16.19 -5.28
CA ASP A 118 14.16 15.19 -4.79
C ASP A 118 14.92 13.90 -4.47
N ALA A 119 14.92 13.49 -3.20
CA ALA A 119 15.65 12.30 -2.77
C ALA A 119 14.77 11.37 -1.93
N GLU A 120 14.87 10.08 -2.24
CA GLU A 120 14.15 9.01 -1.56
C GLU A 120 15.15 7.93 -1.14
N LEU A 121 15.00 7.39 0.07
CA LEU A 121 15.83 6.30 0.60
C LEU A 121 14.98 5.05 0.76
N PHE A 122 15.39 3.97 0.11
CA PHE A 122 14.74 2.67 0.23
C PHE A 122 15.73 1.59 0.70
N MET A 123 15.24 0.72 1.58
CA MET A 123 15.98 -0.43 2.07
C MET A 123 15.13 -1.68 1.85
N SER A 124 15.71 -2.69 1.20
CA SER A 124 15.08 -3.99 1.01
C SER A 124 16.10 -5.11 1.07
N LEU A 125 15.61 -6.31 1.33
CA LEU A 125 16.44 -7.51 1.29
C LEU A 125 16.33 -8.15 -0.09
N TYR A 126 17.48 -8.46 -0.68
CA TYR A 126 17.56 -9.17 -1.96
C TYR A 126 17.94 -10.63 -1.73
N ASP A 127 17.15 -11.54 -2.28
CA ASP A 127 17.45 -12.96 -2.32
C ASP A 127 18.19 -13.28 -3.64
N PRO A 128 19.50 -13.56 -3.60
CA PRO A 128 20.28 -13.86 -4.80
C PRO A 128 19.94 -15.22 -5.42
N GLN A 129 19.38 -16.17 -4.66
CA GLN A 129 18.98 -17.48 -5.19
C GLN A 129 17.67 -17.38 -5.97
N LYS A 130 16.73 -16.59 -5.46
CA LYS A 130 15.44 -16.34 -6.13
C LYS A 130 15.51 -15.20 -7.13
N GLN A 131 16.59 -14.43 -7.13
CA GLN A 131 16.75 -13.19 -7.89
C GLN A 131 15.62 -12.19 -7.66
N THR A 132 15.04 -12.16 -6.47
CA THR A 132 13.91 -11.30 -6.12
C THR A 132 14.18 -10.53 -4.84
N ILE A 133 13.54 -9.36 -4.74
CA ILE A 133 13.45 -8.64 -3.47
C ILE A 133 12.50 -9.42 -2.57
N ILE A 134 12.96 -9.75 -1.36
CA ILE A 134 12.17 -10.41 -0.33
C ILE A 134 11.05 -9.43 0.05
N ARG A 135 9.80 -9.87 -0.15
CA ARG A 135 8.58 -9.14 0.23
C ARG A 135 8.28 -9.28 1.71
#